data_AF-A0A936BPV4-F1
#
_entry.id   AF-A0A936BPV4-F1
#
_cell.length_a   1.000
_cell.length_b   1.000
_cell.length_c   1.000
_cell.angle_alpha   90.00
_cell.angle_beta   90.00
_cell.angle_gamma   90.00
#
_symmetry.space_group_name_H-M   'P 1'
#
loop_
_entity.id
_entity.type
_entity.pdbx_description
1 polymer ?
#
loop_
_entity_poly.entity_id
_entity_poly.type
_entity_poly.pdbx_seq_one_letter_code
_entity_poly.pdbx_strand_id
1 'polypeptide(L)'
;MFDVQYNFFRDLDRRCLAEGLTEEQSAAVVELKRKTIESPLNRSNPLVADVLAGRTTFVAAYDGFSRSFRGLRRLVPKTHDADWNERLEQLAQIVPNVRHFRRRSLCAADNPLNLTLYGALAGFAAGVLINYSDTGGLEPGEAAAGLLGGSQLTFIAGLAAFGFFSGTAAMFKYRVRDYKQIHAREAAGYMDLTYGFFIAGDLHGWTEYLRSEAGAARAKLARPD
;
A
#
# COMPACT_ATOMS: atom_id res chain seq x y z
N MET A 1 17.95 11.09 7.29
CA MET A 1 16.80 10.87 8.20
C MET A 1 16.00 9.74 7.58
N PHE A 2 15.80 8.62 8.28
CA PHE A 2 15.09 7.46 7.71
C PHE A 2 13.58 7.70 7.79
N ASP A 3 12.90 7.75 6.65
CA ASP A 3 11.46 8.03 6.58
C ASP A 3 10.57 6.88 7.10
N VAL A 4 11.15 5.68 7.31
CA VAL A 4 10.44 4.47 7.73
C VAL A 4 11.30 3.67 8.72
N GLN A 5 10.75 3.29 9.87
CA GLN A 5 11.47 2.59 10.94
C GLN A 5 12.10 1.28 10.47
N TYR A 6 11.40 0.50 9.64
CA TYR A 6 11.94 -0.73 9.03
C TYR A 6 13.27 -0.50 8.31
N ASN A 7 13.41 0.59 7.53
CA ASN A 7 14.65 0.84 6.79
C ASN A 7 15.80 1.14 7.73
N PHE A 8 15.54 1.88 8.80
CA PHE A 8 16.53 2.14 9.85
C PHE A 8 16.99 0.83 10.50
N PHE A 9 16.05 -0.03 10.92
CA PHE A 9 16.38 -1.30 11.57
C PHE A 9 17.13 -2.24 10.64
N ARG A 10 16.70 -2.35 9.38
CA ARG A 10 17.36 -3.16 8.37
C ARG A 10 18.78 -2.67 8.07
N ASP A 11 19.00 -1.36 8.03
CA ASP A 11 20.33 -0.81 7.75
C ASP A 11 21.28 -1.01 8.94
N LEU A 12 20.78 -0.92 10.17
CA LEU A 12 21.54 -1.32 11.35
C LEU A 12 21.95 -2.80 11.27
N ASP A 13 21.01 -3.68 10.89
CA ASP A 13 21.32 -5.10 10.78
C ASP A 13 22.32 -5.39 9.70
N ARG A 14 22.15 -4.81 8.51
CA ARG A 14 23.11 -4.96 7.41
C ARG A 14 24.53 -4.57 7.79
N ARG A 15 24.71 -3.50 8.56
CA ARG A 15 26.02 -3.12 9.10
C ARG A 15 26.56 -4.20 10.01
N CYS A 16 25.72 -4.75 10.88
CA CYS A 16 26.09 -5.90 11.72
C CYS A 16 26.50 -7.12 10.88
N LEU A 17 25.77 -7.44 9.80
CA LEU A 17 26.09 -8.58 8.93
C LEU A 17 27.41 -8.38 8.16
N ALA A 18 27.61 -7.19 7.59
CA ALA A 18 28.77 -6.89 6.75
C ALA A 18 30.06 -6.80 7.58
N GLU A 19 30.02 -6.05 8.69
CA GLU A 19 31.17 -5.82 9.55
C GLU A 19 31.38 -6.97 10.55
N GLY A 20 30.36 -7.84 10.72
CA GLY A 20 30.27 -8.95 11.69
C GLY A 20 30.90 -8.59 13.02
N LEU A 21 30.19 -7.63 13.58
CA LEU A 21 30.40 -6.96 14.83
C LEU A 21 30.51 -7.95 15.99
N THR A 22 31.23 -7.54 17.03
CA THR A 22 31.34 -8.27 18.29
C THR A 22 29.99 -8.35 19.01
N GLU A 23 29.93 -9.14 20.07
CA GLU A 23 28.75 -9.23 20.94
C GLU A 23 28.33 -7.87 21.50
N GLU A 24 29.31 -7.10 21.99
CA GLU A 24 29.10 -5.76 22.54
C GLU A 24 28.55 -4.79 21.50
N GLN A 25 29.07 -4.85 20.27
CA GLN A 25 28.62 -4.00 19.17
C GLN A 25 27.21 -4.42 18.69
N SER A 26 26.91 -5.72 18.67
CA SER A 26 25.58 -6.23 18.36
C SER A 26 24.55 -5.81 19.42
N ALA A 27 24.92 -5.88 20.70
CA ALA A 27 24.11 -5.39 21.81
C ALA A 27 23.89 -3.87 21.72
N ALA A 28 24.90 -3.09 21.32
CA ALA A 28 24.75 -1.66 21.09
C ALA A 28 23.75 -1.34 19.95
N VAL A 29 23.73 -2.16 18.90
CA VAL A 29 22.71 -2.04 17.83
C VAL A 29 21.31 -2.35 18.34
N VAL A 30 21.15 -3.44 19.10
CA VAL A 30 19.87 -3.77 19.74
C VAL A 30 19.41 -2.63 20.65
N GLU A 31 20.31 -2.02 21.40
CA GLU A 31 20.02 -0.88 22.25
C GLU A 31 19.56 0.36 21.46
N LEU A 32 20.15 0.63 20.29
CA LEU A 32 19.68 1.69 19.40
C LEU A 32 18.27 1.42 18.86
N LYS A 33 17.97 0.16 18.51
CA LYS A 33 16.62 -0.22 18.09
C LYS A 33 15.63 -0.07 19.23
N ARG A 34 15.98 -0.49 20.44
CA ARG A 34 15.18 -0.32 21.67
C ARG A 34 14.83 1.15 21.91
N LYS A 35 15.84 2.03 21.94
CA LYS A 35 15.65 3.48 22.08
C LYS A 35 14.74 4.06 21.00
N THR A 36 14.80 3.50 19.79
CA THR A 36 13.93 3.92 18.69
C THR A 36 12.48 3.49 18.94
N ILE A 37 12.23 2.26 19.40
CA ILE A 37 10.88 1.81 19.81
C ILE A 37 10.33 2.71 20.92
N GLU A 38 11.17 3.07 21.88
CA GLU A 38 10.80 3.95 23.00
C GLU A 38 10.69 5.43 22.63
N SER A 39 11.05 5.81 21.40
CA SER A 39 11.12 7.21 20.98
C SER A 39 9.75 7.91 21.01
N PRO A 40 9.71 9.25 21.19
CA PRO A 40 8.46 10.02 21.20
C PRO A 40 7.61 9.80 19.94
N LEU A 41 8.26 9.62 18.78
CA LEU A 41 7.59 9.36 17.50
C LEU A 41 6.77 8.06 17.51
N ASN A 42 7.29 7.03 18.16
CA ASN A 42 6.59 5.75 18.28
C ASN A 42 5.57 5.76 19.41
N ARG A 43 5.84 6.50 20.50
CA ARG A 43 4.87 6.71 21.59
C ARG A 43 3.62 7.46 21.12
N SER A 44 3.75 8.37 20.17
CA SER A 44 2.62 9.10 19.60
C SER A 44 1.88 8.32 18.51
N ASN A 45 2.35 7.13 18.12
CA ASN A 45 1.72 6.29 17.11
C ASN A 45 0.74 5.27 17.77
N PRO A 46 -0.59 5.42 17.61
CA PRO A 46 -1.57 4.54 18.24
C PRO A 46 -1.44 3.07 17.84
N LEU A 47 -1.08 2.80 16.59
CA LEU A 47 -0.88 1.43 16.10
C LEU A 47 0.30 0.76 16.82
N VAL A 48 1.37 1.52 17.07
CA VAL A 48 2.51 1.01 17.85
C VAL A 48 2.08 0.68 19.28
N ALA A 49 1.29 1.55 19.91
CA ALA A 49 0.76 1.30 21.25
C ALA A 49 -0.12 0.02 21.30
N ASP A 50 -0.93 -0.24 20.27
CA ASP A 50 -1.72 -1.47 20.17
C ASP A 50 -0.85 -2.72 20.02
N VAL A 51 0.22 -2.64 19.22
CA VAL A 51 1.18 -3.74 19.04
C VAL A 51 1.92 -4.03 20.34
N LEU A 52 2.42 -2.99 21.02
CA LEU A 52 3.11 -3.12 22.30
C LEU A 52 2.20 -3.68 23.41
N ALA A 53 0.90 -3.37 23.36
CA ALA A 53 -0.09 -3.94 24.26
C ALA A 53 -0.55 -5.37 23.88
N GLY A 54 -0.01 -5.95 22.81
CA GLY A 54 -0.39 -7.28 22.32
C GLY A 54 -1.80 -7.36 21.73
N ARG A 55 -2.44 -6.23 21.42
CA ARG A 55 -3.81 -6.17 20.85
C ARG A 55 -3.83 -6.49 19.35
N THR A 56 -2.73 -6.24 18.65
CA THR A 56 -2.59 -6.48 17.21
C THR A 56 -1.13 -6.75 16.86
N THR A 57 -0.87 -7.13 15.61
CA THR A 57 0.46 -7.14 15.01
C THR A 57 0.50 -6.26 13.76
N PHE A 58 1.69 -5.85 13.30
CA PHE A 58 1.85 -5.12 12.04
C PHE A 58 1.45 -5.99 10.84
N VAL A 59 1.70 -7.30 10.87
CA VAL A 59 1.20 -8.24 9.86
C VAL A 59 -0.33 -8.26 9.86
N ALA A 60 -0.98 -8.33 11.02
CA ALA A 60 -2.44 -8.33 11.10
C ALA A 60 -3.03 -7.01 10.58
N ALA A 61 -2.42 -5.87 10.92
CA ALA A 61 -2.79 -4.58 10.36
C ALA A 61 -2.63 -4.57 8.83
N TYR A 62 -1.48 -4.99 8.31
CA TYR A 62 -1.24 -5.10 6.87
C TYR A 62 -2.23 -6.03 6.16
N ASP A 63 -2.49 -7.22 6.71
CA ASP A 63 -3.41 -8.19 6.11
C ASP A 63 -4.86 -7.68 6.14
N GLY A 64 -5.23 -6.89 7.15
CA GLY A 64 -6.47 -6.12 7.17
C GLY A 64 -6.58 -5.18 5.97
N PHE A 65 -5.54 -4.38 5.69
CA PHE A 65 -5.48 -3.54 4.51
C PHE A 65 -5.51 -4.36 3.20
N SER A 66 -4.67 -5.39 3.11
CA SER A 66 -4.54 -6.25 1.93
C SER A 66 -5.86 -6.92 1.57
N ARG A 67 -6.59 -7.46 2.55
CA ARG A 67 -7.86 -8.17 2.36
C ARG A 67 -8.92 -7.28 1.71
N SER A 68 -8.92 -5.99 2.00
CA SER A 68 -9.84 -5.02 1.39
C SER A 68 -9.62 -4.83 -0.12
N PHE A 69 -8.45 -5.21 -0.64
CA PHE A 69 -8.07 -5.03 -2.05
C PHE A 69 -7.66 -6.34 -2.76
N ARG A 70 -8.07 -7.51 -2.22
CA ARG A 70 -7.87 -8.83 -2.86
C ARG A 70 -9.02 -9.24 -3.76
N GLY A 71 -8.72 -10.04 -4.78
CA GLY A 71 -9.72 -10.63 -5.68
C GLY A 71 -10.53 -9.56 -6.42
N LEU A 72 -11.84 -9.79 -6.57
CA LEU A 72 -12.76 -8.86 -7.25
C LEU A 72 -12.98 -7.56 -6.45
N ARG A 73 -12.77 -7.55 -5.13
CA ARG A 73 -12.95 -6.36 -4.28
C ARG A 73 -12.04 -5.21 -4.67
N ARG A 74 -10.93 -5.50 -5.37
CA ARG A 74 -10.03 -4.49 -5.93
C ARG A 74 -10.73 -3.59 -6.95
N LEU A 75 -11.71 -4.11 -7.69
CA LEU A 75 -12.40 -3.39 -8.74
C LEU A 75 -13.43 -2.42 -8.16
N VAL A 76 -13.82 -2.60 -6.90
CA VAL A 76 -14.85 -1.79 -6.24
C VAL A 76 -14.20 -0.55 -5.62
N PRO A 77 -14.62 0.67 -6.02
CA PRO A 77 -14.15 1.88 -5.39
C PRO A 77 -14.55 1.85 -3.92
N LYS A 78 -13.60 2.19 -3.05
CA LYS A 78 -13.85 2.31 -1.62
C LYS A 78 -14.21 3.76 -1.33
N THR A 79 -15.21 3.95 -0.47
CA THR A 79 -15.51 5.26 0.10
C THR A 79 -14.30 5.76 0.88
N HIS A 80 -14.07 7.07 0.86
CA HIS A 80 -13.06 7.66 1.71
C HIS A 80 -13.39 7.36 3.17
N ASP A 81 -12.42 6.80 3.87
CA ASP A 81 -12.49 6.47 5.29
C ASP A 81 -11.28 7.13 5.95
N ALA A 82 -11.56 8.14 6.79
CA ALA A 82 -10.53 8.96 7.43
C ALA A 82 -9.71 8.14 8.43
N ASP A 83 -10.39 7.39 9.30
CA ASP A 83 -9.78 6.54 10.32
C ASP A 83 -8.90 5.46 9.68
N TRP A 84 -9.37 4.88 8.57
CA TRP A 84 -8.61 3.90 7.80
C TRP A 84 -7.32 4.49 7.21
N ASN A 85 -7.39 5.72 6.70
CA ASN A 85 -6.24 6.41 6.14
C ASN A 85 -5.25 6.83 7.22
N GLU A 86 -5.73 7.28 8.36
CA GLU A 86 -4.89 7.59 9.52
C GLU A 86 -4.16 6.34 10.01
N ARG A 87 -4.86 5.21 10.14
CA ARG A 87 -4.26 3.92 10.52
C ARG A 87 -3.23 3.44 9.49
N LEU A 88 -3.45 3.73 8.20
CA LEU A 88 -2.47 3.43 7.16
C LEU A 88 -1.24 4.33 7.25
N GLU A 89 -1.40 5.60 7.61
CA GLU A 89 -0.29 6.53 7.84
C GLU A 89 0.55 6.10 9.04
N GLN A 90 -0.10 5.69 10.12
CA GLN A 90 0.53 5.08 11.29
C GLN A 90 1.35 3.84 10.90
N LEU A 91 0.79 2.94 10.07
CA LEU A 91 1.52 1.77 9.57
C LEU A 91 2.66 2.16 8.63
N ALA A 92 2.50 3.21 7.81
CA ALA A 92 3.50 3.66 6.85
C ALA A 92 4.76 4.28 7.47
N GLN A 93 4.69 4.72 8.72
CA GLN A 93 5.85 5.16 9.49
C GLN A 93 6.74 3.97 9.89
N ILE A 94 6.15 2.78 10.01
CA ILE A 94 6.82 1.57 10.51
C ILE A 94 7.23 0.66 9.34
N VAL A 95 6.29 0.38 8.43
CA VAL A 95 6.42 -0.59 7.34
C VAL A 95 6.45 0.12 5.98
N PRO A 96 7.41 -0.19 5.10
CA PRO A 96 7.53 0.45 3.80
C PRO A 96 6.44 -0.02 2.84
N ASN A 97 6.26 0.71 1.74
CA ASN A 97 5.44 0.29 0.61
C ASN A 97 3.96 0.03 0.95
N VAL A 98 3.40 0.56 2.03
CA VAL A 98 1.96 0.44 2.35
C VAL A 98 1.12 1.62 1.86
N ARG A 99 1.73 2.79 1.63
CA ARG A 99 1.02 4.03 1.21
C ARG A 99 0.23 3.90 -0.09
N HIS A 100 0.52 2.91 -0.92
CA HIS A 100 -0.26 2.63 -2.14
C HIS A 100 -1.72 2.27 -1.83
N PHE A 101 -2.04 1.76 -0.63
CA PHE A 101 -3.41 1.53 -0.20
C PHE A 101 -4.21 2.84 -0.07
N ARG A 102 -3.57 3.98 0.24
CA ARG A 102 -4.23 5.29 0.35
C ARG A 102 -4.85 5.69 -0.97
N ARG A 103 -4.08 5.57 -2.06
CA ARG A 103 -4.58 5.85 -3.42
C ARG A 103 -5.75 4.95 -3.80
N ARG A 104 -5.83 3.71 -3.29
CA ARG A 104 -6.97 2.81 -3.56
C ARG A 104 -8.19 3.06 -2.67
N SER A 105 -8.00 3.71 -1.52
CA SER A 105 -9.09 4.06 -0.59
C SER A 105 -9.77 5.38 -0.93
N LEU A 106 -9.06 6.28 -1.61
CA LEU A 106 -9.67 7.43 -2.25
C LEU A 106 -10.44 6.89 -3.46
N CYS A 107 -11.59 7.47 -3.79
CA CYS A 107 -12.31 7.23 -5.05
C CYS A 107 -11.41 7.67 -6.22
N ALA A 108 -10.34 6.94 -6.45
CA ALA A 108 -9.29 7.36 -7.34
C ALA A 108 -9.77 7.14 -8.76
N ALA A 109 -9.41 8.11 -9.60
CA ALA A 109 -9.77 8.15 -11.00
C ALA A 109 -9.13 6.99 -11.80
N ASP A 110 -8.35 6.11 -11.17
CA ASP A 110 -7.74 4.92 -11.78
C ASP A 110 -8.49 3.60 -11.43
N ASN A 111 -9.62 3.67 -10.72
CA ASN A 111 -10.48 2.50 -10.50
C ASN A 111 -11.33 2.20 -11.76
N PRO A 112 -11.40 0.93 -12.23
CA PRO A 112 -12.18 0.54 -13.41
C PRO A 112 -13.64 1.00 -13.36
N LEU A 113 -14.34 0.85 -12.24
CA LEU A 113 -15.75 1.25 -12.11
C LEU A 113 -15.92 2.78 -12.13
N ASN A 114 -15.02 3.52 -11.49
CA ASN A 114 -15.05 4.98 -11.55
C ASN A 114 -14.79 5.46 -12.98
N LEU A 115 -13.83 4.88 -13.69
CA LEU A 115 -13.56 5.24 -15.08
C LEU A 115 -14.67 4.79 -16.04
N THR A 116 -15.34 3.67 -15.78
CA THR A 116 -16.57 3.31 -16.49
C THR A 116 -17.64 4.38 -16.32
N LEU A 117 -17.85 4.85 -15.09
CA LEU A 117 -18.82 5.91 -14.81
C LEU A 117 -18.42 7.22 -15.48
N TYR A 118 -17.14 7.63 -15.40
CA TYR A 118 -16.65 8.80 -16.10
C TYR A 118 -16.77 8.68 -17.62
N GLY A 119 -16.50 7.49 -18.17
CA GLY A 119 -16.70 7.20 -19.60
C GLY A 119 -18.16 7.31 -20.02
N ALA A 120 -19.09 6.79 -19.20
CA ALA A 120 -20.52 6.90 -19.43
C ALA A 120 -21.00 8.36 -19.37
N LEU A 121 -20.56 9.12 -18.36
CA LEU A 121 -20.89 10.54 -18.21
C LEU A 121 -20.30 11.39 -19.33
N ALA A 122 -19.05 11.13 -19.73
CA ALA A 122 -18.41 11.80 -20.86
C ALA A 122 -19.13 11.48 -22.18
N GLY A 123 -19.53 10.23 -22.40
CA GLY A 123 -20.31 9.84 -23.56
C GLY A 123 -21.69 10.47 -23.59
N PHE A 124 -22.34 10.59 -22.43
CA PHE A 124 -23.63 11.28 -22.32
C PHE A 124 -23.46 12.78 -22.64
N ALA A 125 -22.48 13.44 -22.03
CA ALA A 125 -22.22 14.86 -22.28
C ALA A 125 -21.82 15.15 -23.74
N ALA A 126 -20.96 14.33 -24.33
CA ALA A 126 -20.62 14.42 -25.74
C ALA A 126 -21.84 14.16 -26.64
N GLY A 127 -22.67 13.18 -26.28
CA GLY A 127 -23.93 12.92 -26.97
C GLY A 127 -24.90 14.10 -26.93
N VAL A 128 -25.05 14.77 -25.77
CA VAL A 128 -25.83 16.01 -25.63
C VAL A 128 -25.27 17.09 -26.55
N LEU A 129 -23.96 17.31 -26.55
CA LEU A 129 -23.32 18.34 -27.37
C LEU A 129 -23.49 18.07 -28.88
N ILE A 130 -23.30 16.82 -29.32
CA ILE A 130 -23.45 16.42 -30.74
C ILE A 130 -24.90 16.60 -31.19
N ASN A 131 -25.87 16.16 -30.40
CA ASN A 131 -27.27 16.38 -30.74
C ASN A 131 -27.58 17.88 -30.73
N TYR A 132 -27.12 18.64 -29.74
CA TYR A 132 -27.35 20.08 -29.68
C TYR A 132 -26.74 20.84 -30.87
N SER A 133 -25.59 20.40 -31.40
CA SER A 133 -24.98 20.97 -32.61
C SER A 133 -25.71 20.58 -33.89
N ASP A 134 -26.34 19.40 -33.94
CA ASP A 134 -27.09 18.93 -35.11
C ASP A 134 -28.57 19.37 -35.08
N THR A 135 -29.14 19.65 -33.90
CA THR A 135 -30.57 19.97 -33.69
C THR A 135 -30.88 21.46 -33.79
N GLY A 136 -30.20 22.22 -34.64
CA GLY A 136 -30.50 23.64 -34.92
C GLY A 136 -31.89 23.93 -35.51
N GLY A 137 -32.90 23.09 -35.24
CA GLY A 137 -34.29 23.21 -35.68
C GLY A 137 -35.24 22.04 -35.32
N LEU A 138 -34.89 21.14 -34.40
CA LEU A 138 -35.76 19.99 -34.02
C LEU A 138 -36.60 20.28 -32.77
N GLU A 139 -37.80 19.70 -32.69
CA GLU A 139 -38.68 19.86 -31.52
C GLU A 139 -38.09 19.16 -30.27
N PRO A 140 -38.38 19.64 -29.04
CA PRO A 140 -37.79 19.12 -27.80
C PRO A 140 -37.94 17.60 -27.59
N GLY A 141 -39.00 17.00 -28.14
CA GLY A 141 -39.25 15.55 -28.09
C GLY A 141 -38.33 14.73 -29.02
N GLU A 142 -37.89 15.30 -30.14
CA GLU A 142 -37.02 14.63 -31.11
C GLU A 142 -35.55 14.67 -30.67
N ALA A 143 -35.13 15.77 -30.03
CA ALA A 143 -33.81 15.87 -29.40
C ALA A 143 -33.64 14.85 -28.25
N ALA A 144 -34.71 14.60 -27.47
CA ALA A 144 -34.73 13.57 -26.43
C ALA A 144 -34.70 12.14 -27.01
N ALA A 145 -35.38 11.90 -28.13
CA ALA A 145 -35.39 10.62 -28.83
C ALA A 145 -34.02 10.29 -29.46
N GLY A 146 -33.32 11.27 -30.02
CA GLY A 146 -31.95 11.11 -30.52
C GLY A 146 -30.95 10.74 -29.41
N LEU A 147 -31.13 11.31 -28.21
CA LEU A 147 -30.27 11.06 -27.06
C LEU A 147 -30.37 9.63 -26.50
N LEU A 148 -31.52 8.98 -26.69
CA LEU A 148 -31.79 7.60 -26.26
C LEU A 148 -31.80 6.61 -27.44
N GLY A 149 -31.41 7.07 -28.63
CA GLY A 149 -31.29 6.23 -29.82
C GLY A 149 -30.20 5.17 -29.68
N GLY A 150 -30.35 4.07 -30.41
CA GLY A 150 -29.42 2.92 -30.34
C GLY A 150 -27.96 3.29 -30.65
N SER A 151 -27.71 4.23 -31.57
CA SER A 151 -26.36 4.72 -31.89
C SER A 151 -25.73 5.48 -30.72
N GLN A 152 -26.50 6.34 -30.05
CA GLN A 152 -26.04 7.11 -28.90
C GLN A 152 -25.75 6.22 -27.69
N LEU A 153 -26.64 5.27 -27.41
CA LEU A 153 -26.42 4.28 -26.35
C LEU A 153 -25.18 3.42 -26.63
N THR A 154 -24.94 3.07 -27.89
CA THR A 154 -23.73 2.34 -28.31
C THR A 154 -22.47 3.19 -28.11
N PHE A 155 -22.53 4.49 -28.41
CA PHE A 155 -21.42 5.43 -28.17
C PHE A 155 -21.11 5.59 -26.67
N ILE A 156 -22.14 5.78 -25.84
CA ILE A 156 -22.02 5.86 -24.38
C ILE A 156 -21.43 4.55 -23.83
N ALA A 157 -21.94 3.40 -24.28
CA ALA A 157 -21.43 2.09 -23.89
C ALA A 157 -19.96 1.89 -24.33
N GLY A 158 -19.60 2.36 -25.52
CA GLY A 158 -18.22 2.33 -26.02
C GLY A 158 -17.26 3.13 -25.15
N LEU A 159 -17.64 4.35 -24.75
CA LEU A 159 -16.83 5.18 -23.85
C LEU A 159 -16.79 4.62 -22.42
N ALA A 160 -17.88 4.05 -21.92
CA ALA A 160 -17.91 3.34 -20.65
C ALA A 160 -16.98 2.12 -20.66
N ALA A 161 -16.97 1.34 -21.75
CA ALA A 161 -16.07 0.21 -21.93
C ALA A 161 -14.60 0.67 -22.01
N PHE A 162 -14.32 1.75 -22.75
CA PHE A 162 -12.97 2.34 -22.80
C PHE A 162 -12.50 2.80 -21.41
N GLY A 163 -13.39 3.43 -20.63
CA GLY A 163 -13.16 3.75 -19.22
C GLY A 163 -12.82 2.51 -18.38
N PHE A 164 -13.60 1.43 -18.53
CA PHE A 164 -13.32 0.17 -17.83
C PHE A 164 -11.92 -0.40 -18.16
N PHE A 165 -11.57 -0.46 -19.45
CA PHE A 165 -10.29 -1.01 -19.89
C PHE A 165 -9.10 -0.14 -19.47
N SER A 166 -9.23 1.19 -19.59
CA SER A 166 -8.19 2.12 -19.13
C SER A 166 -7.95 2.04 -17.62
N GLY A 167 -9.03 1.95 -16.82
CA GLY A 167 -8.90 1.76 -15.37
C GLY A 167 -8.32 0.40 -15.01
N THR A 168 -8.69 -0.63 -15.76
CA THR A 168 -8.11 -1.97 -15.59
C THR A 168 -6.61 -1.96 -15.90
N ALA A 169 -6.20 -1.31 -16.99
CA ALA A 169 -4.79 -1.15 -17.36
C ALA A 169 -4.01 -0.33 -16.33
N ALA A 170 -4.58 0.77 -15.82
CA ALA A 170 -3.98 1.56 -14.74
C ALA A 170 -3.79 0.71 -13.47
N MET A 171 -4.80 -0.07 -13.08
CA MET A 171 -4.69 -1.02 -11.97
C MET A 171 -3.59 -2.07 -12.17
N PHE A 172 -3.46 -2.63 -13.38
CA PHE A 172 -2.42 -3.60 -13.69
C PHE A 172 -1.02 -2.99 -13.77
N LYS A 173 -0.87 -1.71 -14.15
CA LYS A 173 0.41 -1.00 -14.10
C LYS A 173 0.98 -0.96 -12.68
N TYR A 174 0.13 -0.81 -11.66
CA TYR A 174 0.56 -0.92 -10.25
C TYR A 174 0.90 -2.36 -9.82
N ARG A 175 0.67 -3.35 -10.68
CA ARG A 175 1.06 -4.74 -10.48
C ARG A 175 2.34 -5.10 -11.24
N VAL A 176 2.83 -4.24 -12.16
CA VAL A 176 4.10 -4.48 -12.86
C VAL A 176 5.20 -4.35 -11.80
N ARG A 177 5.46 -5.53 -11.27
CA ARG A 177 6.25 -5.94 -10.14
C ARG A 177 7.66 -5.40 -10.31
N ASP A 178 8.04 -4.45 -9.48
CA ASP A 178 9.46 -4.26 -9.24
C ASP A 178 9.88 -5.43 -8.34
N TYR A 179 10.56 -6.41 -8.93
CA TYR A 179 11.11 -7.57 -8.24
C TYR A 179 12.15 -7.17 -7.18
N LYS A 180 12.58 -5.90 -7.16
CA LYS A 180 13.44 -5.30 -6.15
C LYS A 180 12.66 -4.70 -4.96
N GLN A 181 11.33 -4.57 -5.05
CA GLN A 181 10.52 -4.03 -3.95
C GLN A 181 10.21 -5.10 -2.90
N ILE A 182 10.67 -4.85 -1.69
CA ILE A 182 10.40 -5.66 -0.49
C ILE A 182 8.89 -5.80 -0.31
N HIS A 183 8.43 -7.04 -0.09
CA HIS A 183 7.03 -7.28 0.22
C HIS A 183 6.70 -6.66 1.58
N ALA A 184 5.78 -5.69 1.59
CA ALA A 184 5.36 -4.99 2.81
C ALA A 184 4.91 -5.96 3.93
N ARG A 185 4.39 -7.14 3.58
CA ARG A 185 4.07 -8.20 4.53
C ARG A 185 5.31 -8.81 5.22
N GLU A 186 6.39 -9.02 4.47
CA GLU A 186 7.66 -9.52 5.02
C GLU A 186 8.30 -8.47 5.92
N ALA A 187 8.27 -7.20 5.49
CA ALA A 187 8.72 -6.09 6.31
C ALA A 187 7.91 -5.97 7.61
N ALA A 188 6.59 -6.15 7.55
CA ALA A 188 5.73 -6.19 8.73
C ALA A 188 6.09 -7.37 9.65
N GLY A 189 6.35 -8.57 9.10
CA GLY A 189 6.74 -9.74 9.89
C GLY A 189 8.09 -9.56 10.61
N TYR A 190 9.05 -8.93 9.94
CA TYR A 190 10.32 -8.55 10.56
C TYR A 190 10.12 -7.54 11.70
N MET A 191 9.27 -6.53 11.51
CA MET A 191 8.96 -5.56 12.57
C MET A 191 8.24 -6.22 13.74
N ASP A 192 7.30 -7.14 13.49
CA ASP A 192 6.63 -7.92 14.54
C ASP A 192 7.61 -8.76 15.36
N LEU A 193 8.57 -9.44 14.71
CA LEU A 193 9.62 -10.18 15.40
C LEU A 193 10.44 -9.26 16.32
N THR A 194 10.83 -8.10 15.79
CA THR A 194 11.65 -7.13 16.52
C THR A 194 10.91 -6.54 17.72
N TYR A 195 9.64 -6.21 17.56
CA TYR A 195 8.79 -5.76 18.65
C TYR A 195 8.47 -6.88 19.64
N GLY A 196 8.41 -8.14 19.19
CA GLY A 196 8.27 -9.32 20.05
C GLY A 196 9.42 -9.47 21.04
N PHE A 197 10.67 -9.32 20.57
CA PHE A 197 11.84 -9.30 21.46
C PHE A 197 11.78 -8.15 22.48
N PHE A 198 11.38 -6.97 22.03
CA PHE A 198 11.23 -5.80 22.91
C PHE A 198 10.17 -6.04 24.00
N ILE A 199 8.98 -6.54 23.63
CA ILE A 199 7.88 -6.82 24.57
C ILE A 199 8.29 -7.90 25.58
N ALA A 200 9.01 -8.94 25.13
CA ALA A 200 9.51 -10.00 25.98
C ALA A 200 10.66 -9.56 26.93
N GLY A 201 11.26 -8.39 26.68
CA GLY A 201 12.48 -7.95 27.38
C GLY A 201 13.71 -8.80 27.06
N ASP A 202 13.65 -9.63 26.01
CA ASP A 202 14.70 -10.59 25.66
C ASP A 202 15.79 -9.95 24.79
N LEU A 203 16.61 -9.11 25.42
CA LEU A 203 17.72 -8.41 24.75
C LEU A 203 18.83 -9.38 24.31
N HIS A 204 19.03 -10.46 25.07
CA HIS A 204 20.01 -11.47 24.76
C HIS A 204 19.62 -12.26 23.51
N GLY A 205 18.39 -12.81 23.48
CA GLY A 205 17.88 -13.53 22.31
C GLY A 205 17.79 -12.65 21.06
N TRP A 206 17.48 -11.35 21.22
CA TRP A 206 17.51 -10.41 20.10
C TRP A 206 18.93 -10.22 19.53
N THR A 207 19.93 -10.13 20.41
CA THR A 207 21.33 -10.00 20.03
C THR A 207 21.86 -11.27 19.37
N GLU A 208 21.51 -12.45 19.91
CA GLU A 208 21.84 -13.74 19.30
C GLU A 208 21.19 -13.92 17.93
N TYR A 209 19.92 -13.55 17.78
CA TYR A 209 19.23 -13.58 16.49
C TYR A 209 20.00 -12.78 15.43
N LEU A 210 20.37 -11.53 15.77
CA LEU A 210 21.15 -10.66 14.89
C LEU A 210 22.50 -11.29 14.48
N ARG A 211 23.20 -11.90 15.44
CA ARG A 211 24.48 -12.58 15.21
C ARG A 211 24.33 -13.83 14.36
N SER A 212 23.28 -14.61 14.56
CA SER A 212 23.01 -15.84 13.80
C SER A 212 22.75 -15.51 12.33
N GLU A 213 22.00 -14.45 12.04
CA GLU A 213 21.83 -13.96 10.68
C GLU A 213 23.14 -13.43 10.09
N ALA A 214 23.98 -12.75 10.88
CA ALA A 214 25.32 -12.28 10.48
C ALA A 214 26.24 -13.44 10.11
N GLY A 215 26.27 -14.47 10.95
CA GLY A 215 27.05 -15.69 10.72
C GLY A 215 26.59 -16.43 9.46
N ALA A 216 25.27 -16.59 9.27
CA ALA A 216 24.72 -17.23 8.08
C ALA A 216 24.97 -16.43 6.79
N ALA A 217 24.86 -15.10 6.83
CA ALA A 217 25.14 -14.23 5.68
C ALA A 217 26.63 -14.24 5.31
N ARG A 218 27.53 -14.19 6.30
CA ARG A 218 28.97 -14.34 6.09
C ARG A 218 29.34 -15.70 5.54
N ALA A 219 28.75 -16.78 6.06
CA ALA A 219 28.97 -18.13 5.54
C ALA A 219 28.53 -18.27 4.07
N LYS A 220 27.46 -17.59 3.66
CA LYS A 220 27.02 -17.53 2.26
C LYS A 220 27.95 -16.71 1.37
N LEU A 221 28.53 -15.61 1.88
CA LEU A 221 29.51 -14.80 1.15
C LEU A 221 30.89 -15.46 1.06
N ALA A 222 31.26 -16.27 2.07
CA ALA A 222 32.52 -16.98 2.15
C ALA A 222 32.54 -18.30 1.35
N ARG A 223 31.38 -18.80 0.93
CA ARG A 223 31.29 -19.89 -0.06
C ARG A 223 31.25 -19.24 -1.45
N PRO A 224 32.34 -19.35 -2.23
CA PRO A 224 32.29 -18.97 -3.62
C PRO A 224 31.51 -20.06 -4.34
N ASP A 225 30.33 -19.72 -4.84
CA ASP A 225 29.81 -20.38 -6.03
C ASP A 225 30.61 -19.87 -7.24
#